data_AF-A0A2D7I2N0-F1
#
_entry.id   AF-A0A2D7I2N0-F1
#
_cell.length_a   1.000
_cell.length_b   1.000
_cell.length_c   1.000
_cell.angle_alpha   90.00
_cell.angle_beta   90.00
_cell.angle_gamma   90.00
#
_symmetry.space_group_name_H-M   'P 1'
#
loop_
_entity.id
_entity.type
_entity.pdbx_description
1 polymer ?
#
loop_
_entity_poly.entity_id
_entity_poly.type
_entity_poly.pdbx_seq_one_letter_code
_entity_poly.pdbx_strand_id
1 'polypeptide(L)'
;MESDFKNLLWAMKIGAFINIYLIIHLLTLPTPDLHVVIPALILLSVSAFRCLFPNRYLKNIVFHDHPLSSIFLTRLLATFSEVAYIYQFSYVIRIFNTDQIVWIDFLSWIMVVQVSVSQAFVWSAILTKNLRLYFYEEIGWFIIFLANTGASLFLYLRTETSEAATILLLLNLLFGVGYLPWQILHLRSLRTESREGTPDTTHWKTGLTNAIRQRTQSTQSSDWGGTIGLTWMVAYWVTLIPIWVQQVAIIVSSR
;
A
#
# COMPACT_ATOMS: atom_id res chain seq x y z
N MET A 1 24.87 -15.79 -2.68
CA MET A 1 24.13 -16.59 -3.68
C MET A 1 22.97 -15.73 -4.12
N GLU A 2 23.03 -15.14 -5.31
CA GLU A 2 21.90 -14.36 -5.85
C GLU A 2 20.74 -15.32 -6.05
N SER A 3 19.65 -15.13 -5.30
CA SER A 3 18.47 -15.97 -5.45
C SER A 3 17.64 -15.47 -6.63
N ASP A 4 17.17 -16.39 -7.46
CA ASP A 4 16.24 -16.10 -8.54
C ASP A 4 14.80 -16.08 -7.99
N PHE A 5 14.07 -15.01 -8.26
CA PHE A 5 12.67 -14.82 -7.86
C PHE A 5 11.67 -15.34 -8.90
N LYS A 6 12.12 -15.96 -10.01
CA LYS A 6 11.24 -16.45 -11.08
C LYS A 6 10.04 -17.27 -10.59
N ASN A 7 10.26 -18.25 -9.73
CA ASN A 7 9.18 -19.12 -9.22
C ASN A 7 8.18 -18.33 -8.36
N LEU A 8 8.69 -17.41 -7.55
CA LEU A 8 7.86 -16.51 -6.74
C LEU A 8 7.00 -15.61 -7.64
N LEU A 9 7.59 -14.96 -8.64
CA LEU A 9 6.89 -14.05 -9.56
C LEU A 9 5.80 -14.77 -10.36
N TRP A 10 5.97 -16.07 -10.62
CA TRP A 10 4.91 -16.93 -11.14
C TRP A 10 3.86 -17.29 -10.07
N ALA A 11 4.28 -17.64 -8.86
CA ALA A 11 3.36 -17.95 -7.76
C ALA A 11 2.45 -16.76 -7.42
N MET A 12 2.89 -15.53 -7.66
CA MET A 12 2.07 -14.33 -7.48
C MET A 12 0.77 -14.32 -8.30
N LYS A 13 0.64 -15.10 -9.38
CA LYS A 13 -0.63 -15.24 -10.10
C LYS A 13 -1.74 -15.83 -9.23
N ILE A 14 -1.39 -16.64 -8.23
CA ILE A 14 -2.33 -17.13 -7.22
C ILE A 14 -2.96 -15.94 -6.48
N GLY A 15 -2.17 -14.90 -6.18
CA GLY A 15 -2.68 -13.67 -5.57
C GLY A 15 -3.74 -12.97 -6.42
N ALA A 16 -3.66 -13.03 -7.75
CA ALA A 16 -4.71 -12.47 -8.60
C ALA A 16 -6.05 -13.20 -8.40
N PHE A 17 -6.03 -14.53 -8.34
CA PHE A 17 -7.22 -15.33 -8.06
C PHE A 17 -7.78 -15.06 -6.66
N ILE A 18 -6.90 -14.92 -5.65
CA ILE A 18 -7.32 -14.54 -4.30
C ILE A 18 -8.05 -13.19 -4.34
N ASN A 19 -7.44 -12.15 -4.91
CA ASN A 19 -8.07 -10.83 -4.99
C ASN A 19 -9.41 -10.85 -5.76
N ILE A 20 -9.51 -11.62 -6.85
CA ILE A 20 -10.77 -11.80 -7.60
C ILE A 20 -11.84 -12.44 -6.70
N TYR A 21 -11.48 -13.49 -5.95
CA TYR A 21 -12.38 -14.11 -4.99
C TYR A 21 -12.86 -13.10 -3.93
N LEU A 22 -11.95 -12.30 -3.36
CA LEU A 22 -12.29 -11.27 -2.38
C LEU A 22 -13.23 -10.21 -2.98
N ILE A 23 -13.01 -9.80 -4.23
CA ILE A 23 -13.89 -8.87 -4.97
C ILE A 23 -15.28 -9.45 -5.13
N ILE A 24 -15.40 -10.70 -5.62
CA ILE A 24 -16.70 -11.36 -5.82
C ILE A 24 -17.47 -11.39 -4.50
N HIS A 25 -16.80 -11.74 -3.40
CA HIS A 25 -17.40 -11.75 -2.08
C HIS A 25 -17.94 -10.36 -1.66
N LEU A 26 -17.19 -9.28 -1.89
CA LEU A 26 -17.66 -7.91 -1.59
C LEU A 26 -18.86 -7.50 -2.44
N LEU A 27 -18.90 -7.90 -3.72
CA LEU A 27 -20.01 -7.60 -4.62
C LEU A 27 -21.29 -8.35 -4.24
N THR A 28 -21.19 -9.44 -3.47
CA THR A 28 -22.32 -10.23 -2.98
C THR A 28 -22.85 -9.82 -1.60
N LEU A 29 -22.30 -8.75 -1.00
CA LEU A 29 -22.80 -8.26 0.29
C LEU A 29 -24.24 -7.75 0.16
N PRO A 30 -25.16 -8.12 1.08
CA PRO A 30 -26.57 -7.74 1.01
C PRO A 30 -26.79 -6.25 1.30
N THR A 31 -25.97 -5.66 2.16
CA THR A 31 -26.09 -4.27 2.65
C THR A 31 -24.73 -3.56 2.61
N PRO A 32 -24.15 -3.30 1.43
CA PRO A 32 -22.79 -2.76 1.34
C PRO A 32 -22.69 -1.31 1.80
N ASP A 33 -21.81 -1.02 2.76
CA ASP A 33 -21.39 0.37 3.04
C ASP A 33 -20.38 0.81 1.96
N LEU A 34 -20.83 1.73 1.10
CA LEU A 34 -20.05 2.20 -0.05
C LEU A 34 -18.76 2.92 0.34
N HIS A 35 -18.69 3.51 1.54
CA HIS A 35 -17.48 4.20 2.03
C HIS A 35 -16.33 3.24 2.34
N VAL A 36 -16.60 1.95 2.54
CA VAL A 36 -15.57 0.92 2.75
C VAL A 36 -15.48 -0.07 1.59
N VAL A 37 -16.59 -0.36 0.92
CA VAL A 37 -16.62 -1.31 -0.21
C VAL A 37 -15.93 -0.74 -1.44
N ILE A 38 -16.22 0.52 -1.82
CA ILE A 38 -15.59 1.12 -3.02
C ILE A 38 -14.07 1.19 -2.85
N PRO A 39 -13.51 1.69 -1.73
CA PRO A 39 -12.07 1.67 -1.54
C PRO A 39 -11.44 0.28 -1.56
N ALA A 40 -12.11 -0.72 -0.95
CA ALA A 40 -11.65 -2.10 -0.97
C ALA A 40 -11.62 -2.66 -2.40
N LEU A 41 -12.66 -2.42 -3.21
CA LEU A 41 -12.71 -2.85 -4.61
C LEU A 41 -11.58 -2.23 -5.44
N ILE A 42 -11.28 -0.95 -5.24
CA ILE A 42 -10.15 -0.28 -5.89
C ILE A 42 -8.84 -0.98 -5.50
N LEU A 43 -8.60 -1.18 -4.20
CA LEU A 43 -7.37 -1.82 -3.73
C LEU A 43 -7.24 -3.24 -4.29
N LEU A 44 -8.25 -4.08 -4.12
CA LEU A 44 -8.23 -5.48 -4.55
C LEU A 44 -8.02 -5.61 -6.07
N SER A 45 -8.65 -4.72 -6.85
CA SER A 45 -8.51 -4.73 -8.31
C SER A 45 -7.08 -4.36 -8.73
N VAL A 46 -6.48 -3.37 -8.08
CA VAL A 46 -5.09 -2.96 -8.33
C VAL A 46 -4.10 -4.03 -7.84
N SER A 47 -4.37 -4.66 -6.69
CA SER A 47 -3.58 -5.78 -6.17
C SER A 47 -3.62 -7.00 -7.10
N ALA A 48 -4.81 -7.37 -7.60
CA ALA A 48 -4.95 -8.40 -8.63
C ALA A 48 -4.12 -8.07 -9.87
N PHE A 49 -4.20 -6.83 -10.34
CA PHE A 49 -3.42 -6.35 -11.48
C PHE A 49 -1.91 -6.44 -11.23
N ARG A 50 -1.41 -6.01 -10.06
CA ARG A 50 0.02 -6.08 -9.71
C ARG A 50 0.52 -7.51 -9.50
N CYS A 51 -0.35 -8.44 -9.10
CA CYS A 51 -0.06 -9.88 -9.12
C CYS A 51 0.13 -10.41 -10.57
N LEU A 52 -0.66 -9.92 -11.53
CA LEU A 52 -0.56 -10.30 -12.95
C LEU A 52 0.62 -9.61 -13.66
N PHE A 53 0.92 -8.36 -13.33
CA PHE A 53 2.00 -7.56 -13.93
C PHE A 53 2.90 -6.97 -12.84
N PRO A 54 3.65 -7.80 -12.09
CA PRO A 54 4.51 -7.30 -11.04
C PRO A 54 5.64 -6.45 -11.64
N ASN A 55 5.93 -5.34 -10.98
CA ASN A 55 7.04 -4.48 -11.32
C ASN A 55 7.59 -3.75 -10.10
N ARG A 56 8.84 -3.28 -10.23
CA ARG A 56 9.51 -2.40 -9.27
C ARG A 56 9.89 -1.11 -10.00
N TYR A 57 9.54 0.01 -9.39
CA TYR A 57 9.74 1.33 -10.00
C TYR A 57 11.21 1.69 -10.14
N LEU A 58 12.04 1.24 -9.19
CA LEU A 58 13.49 1.37 -9.26
C LEU A 58 14.00 0.64 -10.52
N LYS A 59 14.76 1.36 -11.36
CA LYS A 59 15.33 0.85 -12.62
C LYS A 59 14.29 0.31 -13.63
N ASN A 60 13.00 0.60 -13.44
CA ASN A 60 11.92 0.13 -14.32
C ASN A 60 11.90 -1.41 -14.50
N ILE A 61 12.14 -2.14 -13.40
CA ILE A 61 12.19 -3.60 -13.43
C ILE A 61 10.79 -4.17 -13.61
N VAL A 62 10.63 -5.09 -14.57
CA VAL A 62 9.37 -5.78 -14.84
C VAL A 62 9.57 -7.28 -14.93
N PHE A 63 8.51 -8.04 -14.65
CA PHE A 63 8.53 -9.48 -14.92
C PHE A 63 8.17 -9.80 -16.38
N HIS A 64 7.17 -9.09 -16.92
CA HIS A 64 6.71 -9.24 -18.30
C HIS A 64 7.06 -7.98 -19.10
N ASP A 65 7.74 -8.12 -20.23
CA ASP A 65 7.90 -7.01 -21.18
C ASP A 65 6.62 -6.80 -21.99
N HIS A 66 5.65 -6.14 -21.34
CA HIS A 66 4.35 -5.81 -21.91
C HIS A 66 3.97 -4.37 -21.51
N PRO A 67 3.25 -3.59 -22.33
CA PRO A 67 2.84 -2.23 -21.98
C PRO A 67 2.08 -2.10 -20.66
N LEU A 68 1.34 -3.14 -20.27
CA LEU A 68 0.64 -3.20 -18.98
C LEU A 68 1.61 -3.22 -17.78
N SER A 69 2.84 -3.70 -17.96
CA SER A 69 3.88 -3.67 -16.93
C SER A 69 4.59 -2.31 -16.82
N SER A 70 4.18 -1.29 -17.59
CA SER A 70 4.81 0.03 -17.54
C SER A 70 4.71 0.64 -16.14
N ILE A 71 5.82 1.25 -15.69
CA ILE A 71 5.89 1.88 -14.37
C ILE A 71 4.83 2.98 -14.23
N PHE A 72 4.57 3.72 -15.32
CA PHE A 72 3.54 4.76 -15.34
C PHE A 72 2.15 4.20 -15.00
N LEU A 73 1.70 3.17 -15.72
CA LEU A 73 0.35 2.62 -15.51
C LEU A 73 0.23 2.01 -14.11
N THR A 74 1.20 1.21 -13.70
CA THR A 74 1.10 0.53 -12.39
C THR A 74 1.19 1.51 -11.23
N ARG A 75 1.96 2.60 -11.39
CA ARG A 75 2.02 3.66 -10.39
C ARG A 75 0.73 4.48 -10.33
N LEU A 76 0.14 4.79 -11.48
CA LEU A 76 -1.15 5.49 -11.54
C LEU A 76 -2.24 4.70 -10.80
N LEU A 77 -2.35 3.41 -11.11
CA LEU A 77 -3.28 2.51 -10.42
C LEU A 77 -2.97 2.43 -8.92
N ALA A 78 -1.69 2.27 -8.56
CA ALA A 78 -1.27 2.21 -7.18
C ALA A 78 -1.55 3.50 -6.39
N THR A 79 -1.48 4.68 -7.04
CA THR A 79 -1.84 5.96 -6.43
C THR A 79 -3.30 5.98 -6.00
N PHE A 80 -4.22 5.53 -6.87
CA PHE A 80 -5.63 5.42 -6.49
C PHE A 80 -5.85 4.40 -5.38
N SER A 81 -5.21 3.22 -5.46
CA SER A 81 -5.37 2.20 -4.42
C SER A 81 -4.83 2.62 -3.07
N GLU A 82 -3.68 3.30 -3.01
CA GLU A 82 -3.05 3.74 -1.77
C GLU A 82 -3.85 4.86 -1.10
N VAL A 83 -4.42 5.79 -1.88
CA VAL A 83 -5.33 6.81 -1.34
C VAL A 83 -6.63 6.18 -0.84
N ALA A 84 -7.23 5.27 -1.62
CA ALA A 84 -8.43 4.53 -1.23
C ALA A 84 -8.21 3.74 0.06
N TYR A 85 -7.07 3.05 0.17
CA TYR A 85 -6.68 2.28 1.34
C TYR A 85 -6.66 3.13 2.61
N ILE A 86 -5.97 4.28 2.58
CA ILE A 86 -5.89 5.16 3.74
C ILE A 86 -7.22 5.85 4.03
N TYR A 87 -8.00 6.18 3.01
CA TYR A 87 -9.37 6.67 3.20
C TYR A 87 -10.22 5.65 3.96
N GLN A 88 -10.07 4.35 3.69
CA GLN A 88 -10.81 3.30 4.40
C GLN A 88 -10.52 3.32 5.91
N PHE A 89 -9.25 3.39 6.32
CA PHE A 89 -8.90 3.53 7.75
C PHE A 89 -9.38 4.82 8.36
N SER A 90 -9.22 5.91 7.62
CA SER A 90 -9.69 7.23 8.01
C SER A 90 -11.18 7.19 8.34
N TYR A 91 -11.98 6.51 7.51
CA TYR A 91 -13.40 6.31 7.74
C TYR A 91 -13.70 5.39 8.93
N VAL A 92 -12.98 4.27 9.07
CA VAL A 92 -13.12 3.35 10.22
C VAL A 92 -12.90 4.07 11.55
N ILE A 93 -11.82 4.86 11.66
CA ILE A 93 -11.54 5.63 12.88
C ILE A 93 -12.69 6.60 13.20
N ARG A 94 -13.25 7.28 12.19
CA ARG A 94 -14.36 8.22 12.40
C ARG A 94 -15.65 7.54 12.83
N ILE A 95 -15.97 6.37 12.27
CA ILE A 95 -17.17 5.62 12.70
C ILE A 95 -17.07 5.22 14.18
N PHE A 96 -15.86 4.92 14.66
CA PHE A 96 -15.65 4.53 16.06
C PHE A 96 -15.52 5.71 17.01
N ASN A 97 -15.39 6.93 16.49
CA ASN A 97 -15.34 8.15 17.27
C ASN A 97 -16.75 8.59 17.69
N THR A 98 -17.45 7.75 18.45
CA THR A 98 -18.85 7.99 18.88
C THR A 98 -19.00 9.25 19.72
N ASP A 99 -17.98 9.59 20.50
CA ASP A 99 -17.94 10.76 21.37
C ASP A 99 -17.58 12.05 20.60
N GLN A 100 -17.44 11.99 19.26
CA GLN A 100 -17.15 13.13 18.39
C GLN A 100 -15.90 13.92 18.81
N ILE A 101 -14.86 13.19 19.17
CA ILE A 101 -13.61 13.76 19.66
C ILE A 101 -12.89 14.42 18.47
N VAL A 102 -12.85 15.75 18.48
CA VAL A 102 -12.41 16.58 17.34
C VAL A 102 -11.00 16.21 16.83
N TRP A 103 -10.06 15.91 17.74
CA TRP A 103 -8.69 15.61 17.31
C TRP A 103 -8.58 14.26 16.60
N ILE A 104 -9.46 13.29 16.89
CA ILE A 104 -9.51 12.00 16.20
C ILE A 104 -9.96 12.22 14.75
N ASP A 105 -11.02 13.01 14.55
CA ASP A 105 -11.51 13.34 13.21
C ASP A 105 -10.47 14.09 12.40
N PHE A 106 -9.82 15.08 13.00
CA PHE A 106 -8.74 15.83 12.37
C PHE A 106 -7.57 14.93 11.97
N LEU A 107 -7.12 14.05 12.89
CA LEU A 107 -6.05 13.11 12.63
C LEU A 107 -6.41 12.13 11.50
N SER A 108 -7.65 11.65 11.46
CA SER A 108 -8.13 10.75 10.41
C SER A 108 -8.03 11.40 9.01
N TRP A 109 -8.34 12.69 8.88
CA TRP A 109 -8.26 13.41 7.61
C TRP A 109 -6.81 13.74 7.24
N ILE A 110 -5.98 14.09 8.22
CA ILE A 110 -4.55 14.28 8.00
C ILE A 110 -3.90 13.06 7.38
N MET A 111 -4.29 11.84 7.79
CA MET A 111 -3.76 10.61 7.17
C MET A 111 -4.01 10.59 5.65
N VAL A 112 -5.20 11.00 5.20
CA VAL A 112 -5.56 11.06 3.77
C VAL A 112 -4.74 12.12 3.04
N VAL A 113 -4.58 13.31 3.63
CA VAL A 113 -3.73 14.37 3.06
C VAL A 113 -2.28 13.90 2.97
N GLN A 114 -1.78 13.25 4.01
CA GLN A 114 -0.41 12.76 4.08
C GLN A 114 -0.14 11.69 3.01
N VAL A 115 -1.07 10.76 2.76
CA VAL A 115 -0.86 9.77 1.69
C VAL A 115 -0.81 10.45 0.32
N SER A 116 -1.63 11.47 0.07
CA SER A 116 -1.57 12.25 -1.17
C SER A 116 -0.23 12.96 -1.35
N VAL A 117 0.34 13.51 -0.26
CA VAL A 117 1.70 14.08 -0.27
C VAL A 117 2.75 13.00 -0.56
N SER A 118 2.62 11.81 0.04
CA SER A 118 3.49 10.66 -0.27
C SER A 118 3.42 10.28 -1.75
N GLN A 119 2.24 10.31 -2.39
CA GLN A 119 2.11 10.07 -3.82
C GLN A 119 2.90 11.08 -4.66
N ALA A 120 2.90 12.36 -4.27
CA ALA A 120 3.68 13.38 -4.96
C ALA A 120 5.20 13.09 -4.88
N PHE A 121 5.69 12.61 -3.73
CA PHE A 121 7.08 12.19 -3.58
C PHE A 121 7.42 11.01 -4.49
N VAL A 122 6.56 9.99 -4.57
CA VAL A 122 6.77 8.83 -5.44
C VAL A 122 6.81 9.20 -6.90
N TRP A 123 5.84 9.98 -7.36
CA TRP A 123 5.80 10.45 -8.74
C TRP A 123 7.04 11.27 -9.05
N SER A 124 7.43 12.17 -8.15
CA SER A 124 8.66 12.94 -8.29
C SER A 124 9.90 12.04 -8.33
N ALA A 125 9.96 10.97 -7.53
CA ALA A 125 11.05 9.98 -7.54
C ALA A 125 11.15 9.27 -8.89
N ILE A 126 10.02 8.87 -9.47
CA ILE A 126 9.96 8.20 -10.77
C ILE A 126 10.37 9.14 -11.90
N LEU A 127 9.83 10.36 -11.90
CA LEU A 127 10.04 11.35 -12.96
C LEU A 127 11.45 11.94 -12.94
N THR A 128 12.06 12.08 -11.78
CA THR A 128 13.42 12.65 -11.65
C THR A 128 14.51 11.60 -11.48
N LYS A 129 14.13 10.33 -11.27
CA LYS A 129 15.02 9.22 -10.87
C LYS A 129 15.76 9.47 -9.54
N ASN A 130 15.25 10.38 -8.71
CA ASN A 130 15.82 10.69 -7.40
C ASN A 130 15.32 9.73 -6.32
N LEU A 131 16.18 8.79 -5.90
CA LEU A 131 15.85 7.75 -4.91
C LEU A 131 15.55 8.29 -3.51
N ARG A 132 16.06 9.49 -3.17
CA ARG A 132 15.81 10.10 -1.85
C ARG A 132 14.33 10.42 -1.63
N LEU A 133 13.56 10.57 -2.71
CA LEU A 133 12.14 10.89 -2.63
C LEU A 133 11.30 9.68 -2.17
N TYR A 134 11.73 8.44 -2.47
CA TYR A 134 11.12 7.24 -1.88
C TYR A 134 11.32 7.19 -0.36
N PHE A 135 12.45 7.66 0.15
CA PHE A 135 12.65 7.73 1.60
C PHE A 135 11.64 8.69 2.28
N TYR A 136 11.33 9.83 1.66
CA TYR A 136 10.34 10.77 2.20
C TYR A 136 8.90 10.25 2.08
N GLU A 137 8.58 9.53 1.01
CA GLU A 137 7.32 8.80 0.91
C GLU A 137 7.14 7.84 2.10
N GLU A 138 8.15 7.00 2.37
CA GLU A 138 8.10 5.99 3.43
C GLU A 138 8.08 6.60 4.84
N ILE A 139 8.62 7.81 5.03
CA ILE A 139 8.38 8.58 6.26
C ILE A 139 6.90 8.95 6.39
N GLY A 140 6.26 9.36 5.29
CA GLY A 140 4.83 9.65 5.29
C GLY A 140 4.00 8.43 5.69
N TRP A 141 4.33 7.25 5.15
CA TRP A 141 3.71 5.98 5.55
C TRP A 141 3.90 5.68 7.04
N PHE A 142 5.10 5.87 7.56
CA PHE A 142 5.37 5.71 8.99
C PHE A 142 4.49 6.62 9.85
N ILE A 143 4.36 7.90 9.48
CA ILE A 143 3.52 8.88 10.19
C ILE A 143 2.04 8.46 10.16
N ILE A 144 1.53 8.03 9.00
CA ILE A 144 0.14 7.58 8.84
C ILE A 144 -0.16 6.41 9.78
N PHE A 145 0.69 5.37 9.76
CA PHE A 145 0.43 4.19 10.59
C PHE A 145 0.70 4.43 12.07
N LEU A 146 1.60 5.34 12.43
CA LEU A 146 1.77 5.79 13.82
C LEU A 146 0.50 6.51 14.31
N ALA A 147 -0.04 7.42 13.50
CA ALA A 147 -1.28 8.13 13.77
C ALA A 147 -2.48 7.17 13.91
N ASN A 148 -2.65 6.24 12.96
CA ASN A 148 -3.70 5.23 12.98
C ASN A 148 -3.61 4.36 14.24
N THR A 149 -2.40 3.88 14.57
CA THR A 149 -2.17 3.04 15.76
C THR A 149 -2.48 3.81 17.04
N GLY A 150 -2.03 5.07 17.15
CA GLY A 150 -2.30 5.93 18.31
C GLY A 150 -3.80 6.23 18.47
N ALA A 151 -4.49 6.56 17.38
CA ALA A 151 -5.94 6.78 17.39
C ALA A 151 -6.70 5.51 17.79
N SER A 152 -6.34 4.37 17.22
CA SER A 152 -6.98 3.09 17.56
C SER A 152 -6.72 2.69 19.01
N LEU A 153 -5.52 2.92 19.55
CA LEU A 153 -5.23 2.66 20.97
C LEU A 153 -6.09 3.54 21.87
N PHE A 154 -6.16 4.83 21.56
CA PHE A 154 -6.94 5.77 22.33
C PHE A 154 -8.43 5.38 22.35
N LEU A 155 -9.02 5.09 21.18
CA LEU A 155 -10.43 4.69 21.06
C LEU A 155 -10.71 3.36 21.79
N TYR A 156 -9.78 2.40 21.70
CA TYR A 156 -9.88 1.11 22.38
C TYR A 156 -9.90 1.24 23.91
N LEU A 157 -9.16 2.20 24.47
CA LEU A 157 -9.08 2.41 25.92
C LEU A 157 -10.25 3.22 26.49
N ARG A 158 -10.97 3.97 25.66
CA ARG A 158 -11.96 4.98 26.09
C ARG A 158 -13.41 4.57 25.92
N THR A 159 -13.71 3.73 24.95
CA THR A 159 -15.09 3.56 24.46
C THR A 159 -15.62 2.20 24.88
N GLU A 160 -16.87 2.14 25.34
CA GLU A 160 -17.64 0.89 25.34
C GLU A 160 -17.94 0.53 23.87
N THR A 161 -16.96 -0.09 23.21
CA THR A 161 -17.07 -0.43 21.79
C THR A 161 -17.89 -1.70 21.59
N SER A 162 -18.69 -1.72 20.52
CA SER A 162 -19.27 -2.97 20.03
C SER A 162 -18.17 -3.97 19.70
N GLU A 163 -18.48 -5.27 19.79
CA GLU A 163 -17.53 -6.37 19.48
C GLU A 163 -16.85 -6.17 18.11
N ALA A 164 -17.63 -5.74 17.11
CA ALA A 164 -17.15 -5.40 15.78
C ALA A 164 -16.11 -4.25 15.77
N ALA A 165 -16.32 -3.18 16.56
CA ALA A 165 -15.32 -2.12 16.69
C ALA A 165 -14.06 -2.63 17.39
N THR A 166 -14.23 -3.41 18.46
CA THR A 166 -13.13 -4.00 19.21
C THR A 166 -12.22 -4.83 18.31
N ILE A 167 -12.79 -5.69 17.47
CA ILE A 167 -12.04 -6.50 16.50
C ILE A 167 -11.24 -5.61 15.54
N LEU A 168 -11.86 -4.60 14.94
CA LEU A 168 -11.19 -3.72 13.97
C LEU A 168 -10.10 -2.85 14.61
N LEU A 169 -10.32 -2.35 15.83
CA LEU A 169 -9.31 -1.62 16.60
C LEU A 169 -8.12 -2.53 16.95
N LEU A 170 -8.37 -3.76 17.40
CA LEU A 170 -7.31 -4.74 17.69
C LEU A 170 -6.52 -5.11 16.44
N LEU A 171 -7.18 -5.25 15.29
CA LEU A 171 -6.49 -5.48 14.01
C LEU A 171 -5.59 -4.31 13.63
N ASN A 172 -6.05 -3.07 13.78
CA ASN A 172 -5.23 -1.87 13.57
C ASN A 172 -4.01 -1.84 14.50
N LEU A 173 -4.19 -2.18 15.78
CA LEU A 173 -3.09 -2.24 16.75
C LEU A 173 -2.09 -3.35 16.43
N LEU A 174 -2.57 -4.55 16.11
CA LEU A 174 -1.72 -5.67 15.72
C LEU A 174 -0.90 -5.34 14.48
N PHE A 175 -1.52 -4.70 13.49
CA PHE A 175 -0.82 -4.22 12.32
C PHE A 175 0.23 -3.18 12.70
N GLY A 176 -0.10 -2.19 13.53
CA GLY A 176 0.85 -1.18 14.00
C GLY A 176 2.07 -1.79 14.70
N VAL A 177 1.85 -2.78 15.57
CA VAL A 177 2.91 -3.51 16.29
C VAL A 177 3.84 -4.25 15.34
N GLY A 178 3.33 -4.85 14.26
CA GLY A 178 4.16 -5.54 13.26
C GLY A 178 4.81 -4.58 12.25
N TYR A 179 4.02 -3.65 11.72
CA TYR A 179 4.40 -2.76 10.62
C TYR A 179 5.39 -1.68 11.05
N LEU A 180 5.20 -1.01 12.19
CA LEU A 180 6.06 0.11 12.58
C LEU A 180 7.53 -0.30 12.81
N PRO A 181 7.85 -1.40 13.52
CA PRO A 181 9.23 -1.89 13.61
C PRO A 181 9.80 -2.30 12.25
N TRP A 182 9.00 -2.98 11.42
CA TRP A 182 9.41 -3.36 10.07
C TRP A 182 9.70 -2.11 9.20
N GLN A 183 8.89 -1.07 9.31
CA GLN A 183 9.03 0.20 8.59
C GLN A 183 10.33 0.93 8.97
N ILE A 184 10.77 0.84 10.23
CA ILE A 184 12.08 1.37 10.66
C ILE A 184 13.21 0.64 9.94
N LEU A 185 13.13 -0.68 9.77
CA LEU A 185 14.12 -1.46 9.02
C LEU A 185 14.10 -1.08 7.53
N HIS A 186 12.91 -0.91 6.96
CA HIS A 186 12.75 -0.50 5.57
C HIS A 186 13.35 0.88 5.30
N LEU A 187 13.06 1.88 6.15
CA LEU A 187 13.63 3.23 6.06
C LEU A 187 15.16 3.22 6.15
N ARG A 188 15.74 2.38 7.01
CA ARG A 188 17.20 2.21 7.10
C ARG A 188 17.78 1.66 5.79
N SER A 189 17.15 0.65 5.20
CA SER A 189 17.55 0.07 3.91
C SER A 189 17.51 1.11 2.79
N LEU A 190 16.43 1.89 2.67
CA LEU A 190 16.32 2.95 1.66
C LEU A 190 17.35 4.07 1.87
N ARG A 191 17.64 4.42 3.12
CA ARG A 191 18.68 5.42 3.41
C ARG A 191 20.05 4.96 2.91
N THR A 192 20.38 3.68 3.06
CA THR A 192 21.62 3.09 2.53
C THR A 192 21.62 3.11 1.00
N GLU A 193 20.56 2.60 0.35
CA GLU A 193 20.45 2.60 -1.12
C GLU A 193 20.55 4.03 -1.70
N SER A 194 19.96 5.03 -1.03
CA SER A 194 20.01 6.43 -1.47
C SER A 194 21.38 7.11 -1.32
N ARG A 195 22.24 6.58 -0.46
CA ARG A 195 23.62 7.08 -0.23
C ARG A 195 24.60 6.45 -1.21
N GLU A 196 24.38 5.18 -1.53
CA GLU A 196 25.21 4.42 -2.48
C GLU A 196 24.85 4.72 -3.95
N GLY A 197 23.60 5.12 -4.21
CA GLY A 197 23.17 5.57 -5.52
C GLY A 197 23.82 6.89 -5.93
N THR A 198 24.42 6.93 -7.12
CA THR A 198 24.80 8.19 -7.75
C THR A 198 23.53 9.05 -7.99
N PRO A 199 23.55 10.35 -7.71
CA PRO A 199 22.44 11.24 -7.98
C PRO A 199 22.34 11.48 -9.50
N ASP A 200 21.82 10.49 -10.22
CA ASP A 200 21.52 10.62 -11.64
C ASP A 200 20.12 11.26 -11.78
N THR A 201 20.09 12.57 -11.60
CA THR A 201 18.83 13.33 -11.73
C THR A 201 18.53 13.52 -13.21
N THR A 202 17.42 12.97 -13.65
CA THR A 202 16.94 13.15 -15.02
C THR A 202 15.88 14.23 -15.10
N HIS A 203 15.77 14.88 -16.25
CA HIS A 203 14.69 15.83 -16.50
C HIS A 203 13.34 15.09 -16.54
N TRP A 204 12.29 15.69 -15.95
CA TRP A 204 11.00 15.03 -15.73
C TRP A 204 10.35 14.47 -17.00
N LYS A 205 10.51 15.12 -18.16
CA LYS A 205 10.01 14.62 -19.46
C LYS A 205 10.67 13.31 -19.87
N THR A 206 11.97 13.17 -19.61
CA THR A 206 12.72 11.95 -19.87
C THR A 206 12.29 10.86 -18.91
N GLY A 207 12.16 11.19 -17.61
CA GLY A 207 11.65 10.24 -16.62
C GLY A 207 10.22 9.78 -16.91
N LEU A 208 9.33 10.65 -17.37
CA LEU A 208 7.99 10.28 -17.83
C LEU A 208 8.05 9.31 -19.02
N THR A 209 8.84 9.65 -20.03
CA THR A 209 9.02 8.79 -21.21
C THR A 209 9.55 7.41 -20.79
N ASN A 210 10.52 7.38 -19.88
CA ASN A 210 11.09 6.15 -19.34
C ASN A 210 10.05 5.37 -18.54
N ALA A 211 9.24 6.01 -17.71
CA ALA A 211 8.19 5.35 -16.93
C ALA A 211 7.12 4.71 -17.81
N ILE A 212 6.84 5.29 -18.98
CA ILE A 212 5.88 4.76 -19.95
C ILE A 212 6.49 3.63 -20.79
N ARG A 213 7.71 3.85 -21.32
CA ARG A 213 8.26 3.01 -22.40
C ARG A 213 9.33 2.03 -21.94
N GLN A 214 10.17 2.41 -20.99
CA GLN A 214 11.30 1.59 -20.57
C GLN A 214 10.81 0.48 -19.64
N ARG A 215 11.22 -0.75 -19.96
CA ARG A 215 10.94 -1.95 -19.18
C ARG A 215 12.19 -2.81 -19.20
N THR A 216 12.73 -3.06 -18.01
CA THR A 216 13.93 -3.89 -17.84
C THR A 216 13.49 -5.21 -17.25
N GLN A 217 13.47 -6.26 -18.07
CA GLN A 217 13.03 -7.57 -17.60
C GLN A 217 14.11 -8.19 -16.70
N SER A 218 13.73 -8.59 -15.49
CA SER A 218 14.64 -9.31 -14.57
C SER A 218 13.87 -10.20 -13.60
N THR A 219 14.51 -11.29 -13.18
CA THR A 219 14.05 -12.14 -12.09
C THR A 219 15.06 -12.21 -10.93
N GLN A 220 16.15 -11.45 -11.00
CA GLN A 220 17.19 -11.46 -9.97
C GLN A 220 16.68 -10.80 -8.67
N SER A 221 16.80 -11.48 -7.53
CA SER A 221 16.30 -10.97 -6.23
C SER A 221 16.75 -9.55 -5.89
N SER A 222 17.99 -9.17 -6.22
CA SER A 222 18.56 -7.84 -6.01
C SER A 222 17.77 -6.74 -6.75
N ASP A 223 17.31 -7.03 -7.97
CA ASP A 223 16.49 -6.13 -8.77
C ASP A 223 15.08 -5.97 -8.19
N TRP A 224 14.60 -6.91 -7.37
CA TRP A 224 13.30 -6.88 -6.72
C TRP A 224 13.32 -6.36 -5.27
N GLY A 225 14.49 -5.97 -4.74
CA GLY A 225 14.63 -5.44 -3.38
C GLY A 225 14.83 -6.53 -2.32
N GLY A 226 15.23 -7.73 -2.76
CA GLY A 226 15.52 -8.86 -1.90
C GLY A 226 14.33 -9.28 -1.04
N THR A 227 14.60 -9.61 0.21
CA THR A 227 13.58 -10.06 1.17
C THR A 227 12.57 -8.97 1.52
N ILE A 228 13.01 -7.71 1.63
CA ILE A 228 12.13 -6.57 1.90
C ILE A 228 11.10 -6.42 0.78
N GLY A 229 11.57 -6.43 -0.48
CA GLY A 229 10.69 -6.36 -1.64
C GLY A 229 9.72 -7.53 -1.71
N LEU A 230 10.20 -8.75 -1.43
CA LEU A 230 9.35 -9.94 -1.34
C LEU A 230 8.25 -9.80 -0.28
N THR A 231 8.60 -9.40 0.95
CA THR A 231 7.63 -9.18 2.03
C THR A 231 6.56 -8.19 1.58
N TRP A 232 6.97 -7.11 0.93
CA TRP A 232 6.05 -6.10 0.42
C TRP A 232 5.11 -6.68 -0.63
N MET A 233 5.65 -7.34 -1.66
CA MET A 233 4.85 -7.94 -2.74
C MET A 233 3.80 -8.92 -2.22
N VAL A 234 4.18 -9.80 -1.28
CA VAL A 234 3.26 -10.81 -0.73
C VAL A 234 2.25 -10.19 0.22
N ALA A 235 2.70 -9.42 1.22
CA ALA A 235 1.80 -8.86 2.22
C ALA A 235 0.85 -7.82 1.62
N TYR A 236 1.34 -6.97 0.71
CA TYR A 236 0.57 -5.86 0.18
C TYR A 236 -0.28 -6.26 -1.05
N TRP A 237 0.18 -7.15 -1.95
CA TRP A 237 -0.62 -7.53 -3.13
C TRP A 237 -1.38 -8.85 -2.97
N VAL A 238 -0.85 -9.82 -2.23
CA VAL A 238 -1.38 -11.19 -2.27
C VAL A 238 -2.33 -11.47 -1.11
N THR A 239 -1.95 -11.13 0.13
CA THR A 239 -2.64 -11.63 1.32
C THR A 239 -3.03 -10.56 2.34
N LEU A 240 -2.08 -10.07 3.14
CA LEU A 240 -2.35 -9.34 4.39
C LEU A 240 -3.25 -8.12 4.17
N ILE A 241 -2.87 -7.20 3.28
CA ILE A 241 -3.64 -5.99 3.02
C ILE A 241 -4.96 -6.28 2.29
N PRO A 242 -4.99 -7.10 1.20
CA PRO A 242 -6.23 -7.51 0.56
C PRO A 242 -7.28 -8.10 1.52
N ILE A 243 -6.85 -9.04 2.37
CA ILE A 243 -7.73 -9.68 3.34
C ILE A 243 -8.21 -8.63 4.36
N TRP A 244 -7.32 -7.78 4.84
CA TRP A 244 -7.67 -6.78 5.85
C TRP A 244 -8.71 -5.78 5.35
N VAL A 245 -8.52 -5.19 4.17
CA VAL A 245 -9.50 -4.23 3.62
C VAL A 245 -10.85 -4.86 3.32
N GLN A 246 -10.84 -6.16 2.98
CA GLN A 246 -12.07 -6.93 2.81
C GLN A 246 -12.78 -7.14 4.17
N GLN A 247 -12.05 -7.52 5.22
CA GLN A 247 -12.61 -7.70 6.56
C GLN A 247 -13.20 -6.40 7.11
N VAL A 248 -12.50 -5.27 6.90
CA VAL A 248 -13.04 -3.94 7.23
C VAL A 248 -14.37 -3.71 6.53
N ALA A 249 -14.44 -3.96 5.22
CA ALA A 249 -15.66 -3.74 4.44
C ALA A 249 -16.82 -4.64 4.90
N ILE A 250 -16.54 -5.91 5.21
CA ILE A 250 -17.55 -6.86 5.72
C ILE A 250 -18.08 -6.41 7.08
N ILE A 251 -17.19 -6.17 8.04
CA ILE A 251 -17.56 -5.85 9.42
C ILE A 251 -18.33 -4.52 9.51
N VAL A 252 -17.93 -3.52 8.71
CA VAL A 252 -18.64 -2.23 8.69
C VAL A 252 -20.00 -2.34 7.98
N SER A 253 -20.11 -3.14 6.92
CA SER A 253 -21.37 -3.37 6.19
C SER A 253 -22.39 -4.24 6.96
N SER A 254 -21.96 -4.90 8.04
CA SER A 254 -22.79 -5.76 8.89
C SER A 254 -23.22 -5.10 10.21
N ARG A 255 -22.90 -3.83 10.41
CA ARG A 255 -23.33 -3.04 11.59
C ARG A 255 -24.74 -2.52 11.42
#